data_AF-A0A6N8FLQ9-F1
#
_entry.id   AF-A0A6N8FLQ9-F1
#
_cell.length_a   1.000
_cell.length_b   1.000
_cell.length_c   1.000
_cell.angle_alpha   90.00
_cell.angle_beta   90.00
_cell.angle_gamma   90.00
#
_symmetry.space_group_name_H-M   'P 1'
#
loop_
_entity.id
_entity.type
_entity.pdbx_description
1 polymer ?
#
loop_
_entity_poly.entity_id
_entity_poly.type
_entity_poly.pdbx_seq_one_letter_code
_entity_poly.pdbx_strand_id
1 'polypeptide(L)'
;MQKFLKAMYESIMVLLVMLTIITLWTQNTYNSTINWVVWFVFFVDFLIRFLLSEEKWIFIKKNPFLVIAIIPFDQFFQVARIVRIFYFFRIKTIAKYYILPYVNKMNFQSLTLIVLFLLALFFMEGIVILNVEETVQSYIDALYVIIGHMLFFGHEIFVIHHSLSIWLLTITSVLGIVIQGVALQWGFSKVEWLYKKTKHSWDSKRAS
;
A
#
# COMPACT_ATOMS: atom_id res chain seq x y z
N MET A 1 -25.57 -13.86 1.02
CA MET A 1 -25.64 -12.39 1.14
C MET A 1 -24.43 -11.79 1.88
N GLN A 2 -24.07 -12.26 3.07
CA GLN A 2 -22.94 -11.70 3.85
C GLN A 2 -21.57 -11.75 3.14
N LYS A 3 -21.27 -12.83 2.39
CA LYS A 3 -20.00 -12.93 1.64
C LYS A 3 -19.90 -11.91 0.50
N PHE A 4 -21.02 -11.65 -0.19
CA PHE A 4 -21.09 -10.70 -1.29
C PHE A 4 -20.93 -9.25 -0.79
N LEU A 5 -21.64 -8.89 0.28
CA LEU A 5 -21.52 -7.58 0.92
C LEU A 5 -20.09 -7.31 1.43
N LYS A 6 -19.45 -8.34 2.01
CA LYS A 6 -18.05 -8.25 2.43
C LYS A 6 -17.12 -8.03 1.23
N ALA A 7 -17.26 -8.82 0.17
CA ALA A 7 -16.42 -8.66 -1.02
C ALA A 7 -16.61 -7.29 -1.70
N MET A 8 -17.86 -6.79 -1.75
CA MET A 8 -18.18 -5.46 -2.26
C MET A 8 -17.53 -4.37 -1.42
N TYR A 9 -17.62 -4.48 -0.09
CA TYR A 9 -16.96 -3.56 0.84
C TYR A 9 -15.44 -3.54 0.64
N GLU A 10 -14.80 -4.72 0.60
CA GLU A 10 -13.36 -4.85 0.40
C GLU A 10 -12.92 -4.27 -0.95
N SER A 11 -13.72 -4.47 -2.00
CA SER A 11 -13.47 -3.91 -3.34
C SER A 11 -13.58 -2.38 -3.35
N ILE A 12 -14.60 -1.80 -2.70
CA ILE A 12 -14.77 -0.35 -2.58
C ILE A 12 -13.58 0.26 -1.84
N MET A 13 -13.11 -0.37 -0.75
CA MET A 13 -11.96 0.11 0.01
C MET A 13 -10.67 0.11 -0.82
N VAL A 14 -10.48 -0.90 -1.67
CA VAL A 14 -9.35 -0.95 -2.62
C VAL A 14 -9.48 0.13 -3.70
N LEU A 15 -10.68 0.36 -4.25
CA LEU A 15 -10.90 1.41 -5.24
C LEU A 15 -10.65 2.82 -4.70
N LEU A 16 -11.06 3.11 -3.47
CA LEU A 16 -10.78 4.39 -2.80
C LEU A 16 -9.28 4.64 -2.65
N VAL A 17 -8.49 3.58 -2.44
CA VAL A 17 -7.03 3.68 -2.42
C VAL A 17 -6.45 3.98 -3.79
N MET A 18 -6.92 3.28 -4.82
CA MET A 18 -6.47 3.54 -6.18
C MET A 18 -6.73 4.99 -6.55
N LEU A 19 -7.91 5.51 -6.18
CA LEU A 19 -8.25 6.92 -6.34
C LEU A 19 -7.27 7.83 -5.59
N THR A 20 -6.89 7.48 -4.35
CA THR A 20 -5.90 8.24 -3.56
C THR A 20 -4.50 8.22 -4.18
N ILE A 21 -4.12 7.14 -4.86
CA ILE A 21 -2.81 7.03 -5.50
C ILE A 21 -2.82 7.85 -6.79
N ILE A 22 -3.90 7.80 -7.57
CA ILE A 22 -4.06 8.62 -8.79
C ILE A 22 -4.00 10.11 -8.44
N THR A 23 -4.66 10.53 -7.34
CA THR A 23 -4.60 11.92 -6.87
C THR A 23 -3.20 12.34 -6.43
N LEU A 24 -2.33 11.43 -5.99
CA LEU A 24 -0.93 11.78 -5.67
C LEU A 24 -0.11 12.17 -6.91
N TRP A 25 -0.46 11.67 -8.10
CA TRP A 25 0.27 11.93 -9.35
C TRP A 25 -0.27 13.13 -10.12
N THR A 26 -1.50 13.57 -9.86
CA THR A 26 -2.08 14.74 -10.53
C THR A 26 -1.85 15.99 -9.69
N GLN A 27 -1.08 16.98 -10.14
CA GLN A 27 -0.83 18.23 -9.39
C GLN A 27 -2.05 19.20 -9.34
N ASN A 28 -3.26 18.72 -9.59
CA ASN A 28 -4.42 19.58 -9.81
C ASN A 28 -5.19 19.89 -8.51
N THR A 29 -5.66 21.12 -8.35
CA THR A 29 -6.36 21.65 -7.16
C THR A 29 -7.68 20.92 -6.83
N TYR A 30 -8.28 20.19 -7.79
CA TYR A 30 -9.44 19.31 -7.57
C TYR A 30 -9.17 18.13 -6.62
N ASN A 31 -7.89 17.86 -6.27
CA ASN A 31 -7.50 16.80 -5.35
C ASN A 31 -8.00 16.95 -3.92
N SER A 32 -8.20 18.17 -3.44
CA SER A 32 -8.48 18.39 -2.02
C SER A 32 -9.81 17.75 -1.58
N THR A 33 -10.84 17.83 -2.43
CA THR A 33 -12.17 17.26 -2.13
C THR A 33 -12.15 15.73 -2.16
N ILE A 34 -11.51 15.13 -3.16
CA ILE A 34 -11.39 13.67 -3.26
C ILE A 34 -10.61 13.11 -2.06
N ASN A 35 -9.48 13.73 -1.72
CA ASN A 35 -8.68 13.30 -0.57
C ASN A 35 -9.46 13.43 0.74
N TRP A 36 -10.28 14.47 0.89
CA TRP A 36 -11.15 14.65 2.06
C TRP A 36 -12.25 13.58 2.14
N VAL A 37 -12.93 13.28 1.03
CA VAL A 37 -13.96 12.22 0.96
C VAL A 37 -13.34 10.87 1.30
N VAL A 38 -12.20 10.53 0.70
CA VAL A 38 -11.52 9.25 0.97
C VAL A 38 -11.08 9.18 2.43
N TRP A 39 -10.48 10.25 2.96
CA TRP A 39 -10.13 10.33 4.37
C TRP A 39 -11.35 10.11 5.28
N PHE A 40 -12.47 10.76 4.98
CA PHE A 40 -13.71 10.64 5.77
C PHE A 40 -14.21 9.19 5.81
N VAL A 41 -14.17 8.47 4.68
CA VAL A 41 -14.55 7.04 4.64
C VAL A 41 -13.64 6.20 5.54
N PHE A 42 -12.31 6.40 5.48
CA PHE A 42 -11.38 5.68 6.36
C PHE A 42 -11.54 6.05 7.83
N PHE A 43 -11.83 7.32 8.12
CA PHE A 43 -12.12 7.80 9.46
C PHE A 43 -13.35 7.10 10.04
N VAL A 44 -14.44 7.01 9.27
CA VAL A 44 -15.65 6.31 9.69
C VAL A 44 -15.42 4.80 9.88
N ASP A 45 -14.69 4.13 8.97
CA ASP A 45 -14.33 2.70 9.12
C ASP A 45 -13.52 2.45 10.40
N PHE A 46 -12.52 3.31 10.68
CA PHE A 46 -11.79 3.26 11.95
C PHE A 46 -12.72 3.43 13.14
N LEU A 47 -13.59 4.44 13.10
CA LEU A 47 -14.45 4.81 14.23
C LEU A 47 -15.39 3.67 14.58
N ILE A 48 -16.02 3.06 13.58
CA ILE A 48 -16.89 1.88 13.77
C ILE A 48 -16.11 0.74 14.41
N ARG A 49 -14.93 0.39 13.89
CA ARG A 49 -14.10 -0.70 14.44
C ARG A 49 -13.59 -0.42 15.84
N PHE A 50 -13.25 0.84 16.11
CA PHE A 50 -12.77 1.28 17.41
C PHE A 50 -13.88 1.22 18.47
N LEU A 51 -15.08 1.68 18.14
CA LEU A 51 -16.25 1.65 19.03
C LEU A 51 -16.73 0.22 19.31
N LEU A 52 -16.65 -0.67 18.31
CA LEU A 52 -17.01 -2.08 18.46
C LEU A 52 -15.93 -2.91 19.17
N SER A 53 -14.75 -2.35 19.44
CA SER A 53 -13.68 -3.07 20.14
C SER A 53 -13.90 -3.06 21.66
N GLU A 54 -13.88 -4.24 22.28
CA GLU A 54 -14.05 -4.38 23.74
C GLU A 54 -12.93 -3.65 24.51
N GLU A 55 -11.70 -3.69 23.99
CA GLU A 55 -10.53 -3.05 24.60
C GLU A 55 -9.85 -2.03 23.67
N LYS A 56 -10.25 -0.77 23.81
CA LYS A 56 -9.78 0.37 23.00
C LYS A 56 -8.25 0.48 22.91
N TRP A 57 -7.56 0.34 24.03
CA TRP A 57 -6.09 0.45 24.08
C TRP A 57 -5.37 -0.71 23.39
N ILE A 58 -5.89 -1.93 23.51
CA ILE A 58 -5.36 -3.10 22.80
C ILE A 58 -5.62 -2.96 21.30
N PHE A 59 -6.80 -2.46 20.92
CA PHE A 59 -7.13 -2.21 19.52
C PHE A 59 -6.13 -1.25 18.86
N ILE A 60 -5.83 -0.12 19.48
CA ILE A 60 -4.85 0.85 18.95
C ILE A 60 -3.49 0.20 18.74
N LYS A 61 -3.01 -0.56 19.75
CA LYS A 61 -1.70 -1.24 19.68
C LYS A 61 -1.64 -2.34 18.61
N LYS A 62 -2.74 -3.06 18.37
CA LYS A 62 -2.82 -4.11 17.34
C LYS A 62 -2.99 -3.56 15.92
N ASN A 63 -3.53 -2.35 15.80
CA ASN A 63 -3.89 -1.74 14.51
C ASN A 63 -3.18 -0.39 14.26
N PRO A 64 -1.84 -0.29 14.42
CA PRO A 64 -1.12 0.98 14.34
C PRO A 64 -1.24 1.65 12.97
N PHE A 65 -1.29 0.87 11.89
CA PHE A 65 -1.49 1.40 10.55
C PHE A 65 -2.87 2.07 10.40
N LEU A 66 -3.93 1.45 10.93
CA LEU A 66 -5.30 1.96 10.88
C LEU A 66 -5.43 3.28 11.65
N VAL A 67 -4.68 3.40 12.75
CA VAL A 67 -4.58 4.63 13.54
C VAL A 67 -3.85 5.73 12.75
N ILE A 68 -2.72 5.42 12.11
CA ILE A 68 -1.98 6.42 11.33
C ILE A 68 -2.78 6.85 10.09
N ALA A 69 -3.53 5.93 9.49
CA ALA A 69 -4.34 6.17 8.30
C ALA A 69 -5.38 7.27 8.48
N ILE A 70 -5.95 7.42 9.69
CA ILE A 70 -7.00 8.40 9.95
C ILE A 70 -6.49 9.79 10.32
N ILE A 71 -5.18 9.98 10.49
CA ILE A 71 -4.67 11.30 10.90
C ILE A 71 -4.62 12.20 9.66
N PRO A 72 -5.37 13.32 9.62
CA PRO A 72 -5.49 14.19 8.45
C PRO A 72 -4.31 15.17 8.34
N PHE A 73 -3.07 14.69 8.45
CA PHE A 73 -1.89 15.56 8.33
C PHE A 73 -1.84 16.29 6.97
N ASP A 74 -2.43 15.69 5.94
CA ASP A 74 -2.52 16.23 4.59
C ASP A 74 -3.49 17.41 4.43
N GLN A 75 -4.56 17.42 5.22
CA GLN A 75 -5.61 18.44 5.12
C GLN A 75 -5.14 19.76 5.74
N PHE A 76 -4.31 19.69 6.78
CA PHE A 76 -3.81 20.86 7.51
C PHE A 76 -2.42 21.32 7.05
N PHE A 77 -1.58 20.41 6.53
CA PHE A 77 -0.20 20.72 6.13
C PHE A 77 0.07 20.33 4.68
N GLN A 78 -0.67 20.90 3.73
CA GLN A 78 -0.50 20.62 2.28
C GLN A 78 0.93 20.87 1.76
N VAL A 79 1.74 21.64 2.48
CA VAL A 79 3.08 22.10 2.07
C VAL A 79 4.20 21.09 2.39
N ALA A 80 4.01 20.14 3.33
CA ALA A 80 5.11 19.30 3.78
C ALA A 80 5.23 18.00 2.96
N ARG A 81 6.40 17.73 2.37
CA ARG A 81 6.73 16.43 1.73
C ARG A 81 6.49 15.22 2.65
N ILE A 82 6.55 15.44 3.96
CA ILE A 82 6.27 14.48 5.04
C ILE A 82 4.81 13.98 4.99
N VAL A 83 3.88 14.77 4.47
CA VAL A 83 2.47 14.39 4.30
C VAL A 83 2.29 13.19 3.39
N ARG A 84 3.09 13.08 2.32
CA ARG A 84 3.05 11.93 1.40
C ARG A 84 3.36 10.61 2.10
N ILE A 85 4.11 10.64 3.21
CA ILE A 85 4.41 9.46 4.02
C ILE A 85 3.14 8.95 4.75
N PHE A 86 2.19 9.82 5.10
CA PHE A 86 0.94 9.40 5.74
C PHE A 86 0.00 8.65 4.80
N TYR A 87 -0.01 9.03 3.51
CA TYR A 87 -0.70 8.26 2.47
C TYR A 87 -0.17 6.82 2.37
N PHE A 88 1.15 6.62 2.52
CA PHE A 88 1.75 5.28 2.54
C PHE A 88 1.20 4.40 3.66
N PHE A 89 0.97 4.98 4.85
CA PHE A 89 0.41 4.23 5.98
C PHE A 89 -1.06 3.87 5.77
N ARG A 90 -1.87 4.71 5.09
CA ARG A 90 -3.23 4.34 4.65
C ARG A 90 -3.21 3.09 3.78
N ILE A 91 -2.34 3.07 2.79
CA ILE A 91 -2.25 1.95 1.84
C ILE A 91 -1.72 0.67 2.54
N LYS A 92 -0.74 0.79 3.43
CA LYS A 92 -0.26 -0.34 4.26
C LYS A 92 -1.33 -0.95 5.13
N THR A 93 -2.19 -0.12 5.72
CA THR A 93 -3.34 -0.59 6.49
C THR A 93 -4.17 -1.53 5.62
N ILE A 94 -4.45 -1.11 4.41
CA ILE A 94 -5.36 -1.83 3.52
C ILE A 94 -4.70 -3.11 2.98
N ALA A 95 -3.42 -3.06 2.65
CA ALA A 95 -2.65 -4.25 2.33
C ALA A 95 -2.74 -5.29 3.46
N LYS A 96 -2.62 -4.88 4.73
CA LYS A 96 -2.73 -5.76 5.89
C LYS A 96 -4.14 -6.32 6.10
N TYR A 97 -5.19 -5.49 6.06
CA TYR A 97 -6.55 -5.93 6.43
C TYR A 97 -7.34 -6.53 5.28
N TYR A 98 -7.09 -6.10 4.05
CA TYR A 98 -7.93 -6.43 2.90
C TYR A 98 -7.22 -7.30 1.87
N ILE A 99 -5.90 -7.25 1.78
CA ILE A 99 -5.14 -8.03 0.78
C ILE A 99 -4.48 -9.26 1.42
N LEU A 100 -3.85 -9.10 2.58
CA LEU A 100 -3.14 -10.17 3.26
C LEU A 100 -4.00 -11.42 3.60
N PRO A 101 -5.29 -11.31 4.00
CA PRO A 101 -6.11 -12.49 4.24
C PRO A 101 -6.30 -13.37 2.98
N TYR A 102 -6.15 -12.78 1.79
CA TYR A 102 -6.20 -13.50 0.52
C TYR A 102 -4.83 -14.12 0.18
N VAL A 103 -3.75 -13.37 0.39
CA VAL A 103 -2.38 -13.86 0.17
C VAL A 103 -2.04 -15.04 1.09
N ASN A 104 -2.47 -15.00 2.35
CA ASN A 104 -2.21 -16.09 3.32
C ASN A 104 -3.00 -17.38 3.03
N LYS A 105 -4.05 -17.31 2.20
CA LYS A 105 -4.81 -18.48 1.75
C LYS A 105 -4.30 -19.05 0.43
N MET A 106 -3.27 -18.44 -0.14
CA MET A 106 -2.74 -18.79 -1.45
C MET A 106 -1.68 -19.89 -1.34
N ASN A 107 -1.75 -20.84 -2.26
CA ASN A 107 -0.80 -21.94 -2.31
C ASN A 107 0.51 -21.49 -3.00
N PHE A 108 1.63 -22.18 -2.74
CA PHE A 108 2.95 -21.79 -3.30
C PHE A 108 2.94 -21.67 -4.84
N GLN A 109 2.19 -22.53 -5.52
CA GLN A 109 1.99 -22.49 -6.99
C GLN A 109 1.32 -21.18 -7.45
N SER A 110 0.31 -20.69 -6.73
CA SER A 110 -0.36 -19.42 -7.03
C SER A 110 0.55 -18.23 -6.80
N LEU A 111 1.41 -18.29 -5.79
CA LEU A 111 2.42 -17.26 -5.53
C LEU A 111 3.43 -17.18 -6.68
N THR A 112 3.93 -18.32 -7.15
CA THR A 112 4.83 -18.38 -8.32
C THR A 112 4.17 -17.83 -9.58
N LEU A 113 2.89 -18.15 -9.82
CA LEU A 113 2.12 -17.59 -10.93
C LEU A 113 1.97 -16.06 -10.85
N ILE A 114 1.72 -15.51 -9.65
CA ILE A 114 1.66 -14.06 -9.46
C ILE A 114 3.00 -13.40 -9.75
N VAL A 115 4.10 -13.97 -9.25
CA VAL A 115 5.45 -13.44 -9.50
C VAL A 115 5.77 -13.47 -10.99
N LEU A 116 5.43 -14.56 -11.69
CA LEU A 116 5.63 -14.67 -13.12
C LEU A 116 4.77 -13.65 -13.89
N PHE A 117 3.52 -13.47 -13.48
CA PHE A 117 2.63 -12.46 -14.04
C PHE A 117 3.19 -11.04 -13.85
N LEU A 118 3.70 -10.71 -12.66
CA LEU A 118 4.33 -9.42 -12.38
C LEU A 118 5.57 -9.19 -13.24
N LEU A 119 6.42 -10.21 -13.40
CA LEU A 119 7.60 -10.12 -14.28
C LEU A 119 7.20 -9.91 -15.74
N ALA A 120 6.17 -10.62 -16.21
CA ALA A 120 5.64 -10.43 -17.57
C ALA A 120 5.04 -9.03 -17.75
N LEU A 121 4.33 -8.53 -16.74
CA LEU A 121 3.78 -7.16 -16.72
C LEU A 121 4.89 -6.12 -16.80
N PHE A 122 5.97 -6.25 -16.03
CA PHE A 122 7.12 -5.33 -16.11
C PHE A 122 7.84 -5.39 -17.44
N PHE A 123 7.93 -6.58 -18.05
CA PHE A 123 8.50 -6.72 -19.38
C PHE A 123 7.65 -5.99 -20.43
N MET A 124 6.34 -6.15 -20.36
CA MET A 124 5.39 -5.48 -21.24
C MET A 124 5.42 -3.96 -21.04
N GLU A 125 5.39 -3.48 -19.80
CA GLU A 125 5.51 -2.05 -19.47
C GLU A 125 6.83 -1.47 -19.96
N GLY A 126 7.94 -2.21 -19.82
CA GLY A 126 9.25 -1.76 -20.28
C GLY A 126 9.28 -1.54 -21.79
N ILE A 127 8.66 -2.42 -22.56
CA ILE A 127 8.52 -2.26 -24.02
C ILE A 127 7.65 -1.04 -24.33
N VAL A 128 6.51 -0.89 -23.67
CA VAL A 128 5.59 0.23 -23.92
C VAL A 128 6.28 1.57 -23.63
N ILE A 129 6.92 1.71 -22.47
CA ILE A 129 7.60 2.94 -22.07
C ILE A 129 8.74 3.27 -23.05
N LEU A 130 9.52 2.29 -23.49
CA LEU A 130 10.60 2.48 -24.47
C LEU A 130 10.12 2.98 -25.84
N ASN A 131 8.91 2.58 -26.26
CA ASN A 131 8.34 2.99 -27.55
C ASN A 131 7.58 4.33 -27.49
N VAL A 132 7.10 4.70 -26.30
CA VAL A 132 6.18 5.84 -26.12
C VAL A 132 6.89 7.06 -25.53
N GLU A 133 7.85 6.86 -24.62
CA GLU A 133 8.56 7.96 -23.96
C GLU A 133 9.91 8.21 -24.61
N GLU A 134 10.07 9.39 -25.22
CA GLU A 134 11.34 9.82 -25.83
C GLU A 134 12.47 10.01 -24.80
N THR A 135 12.12 10.16 -23.52
CA THR A 135 13.06 10.34 -22.42
C THR A 135 13.75 9.04 -22.01
N VAL A 136 13.22 7.89 -22.41
CA VAL A 136 13.72 6.56 -22.02
C VAL A 136 14.44 5.95 -23.23
N GLN A 137 15.77 5.94 -23.20
CA GLN A 137 16.60 5.54 -24.35
C GLN A 137 16.97 4.06 -24.36
N SER A 138 16.97 3.42 -23.18
CA SER A 138 17.32 2.02 -23.02
C SER A 138 16.26 1.24 -22.26
N TYR A 139 16.16 -0.06 -22.53
CA TYR A 139 15.33 -0.97 -21.74
C TYR A 139 15.76 -1.01 -20.26
N ILE A 140 17.05 -0.80 -19.97
CA ILE A 140 17.55 -0.68 -18.60
C ILE A 140 16.97 0.56 -17.91
N ASP A 141 16.85 1.68 -18.64
CA ASP A 141 16.22 2.90 -18.13
C ASP A 141 14.74 2.68 -17.86
N ALA A 142 14.05 1.97 -18.76
CA ALA A 142 12.65 1.60 -18.58
C ALA A 142 12.45 0.74 -17.31
N LEU A 143 13.29 -0.27 -17.09
CA LEU A 143 13.26 -1.07 -15.86
C LEU A 143 13.53 -0.23 -14.61
N TYR A 144 14.47 0.72 -14.69
CA TYR A 144 14.77 1.62 -13.59
C TYR A 144 13.57 2.51 -13.25
N VAL A 145 12.85 3.02 -14.26
CA VAL A 145 11.60 3.78 -14.08
C VAL A 145 10.52 2.90 -13.42
N ILE A 146 10.30 1.69 -13.91
CA ILE A 146 9.27 0.76 -13.42
C ILE A 146 9.55 0.35 -11.98
N ILE A 147 10.77 -0.14 -11.69
CA ILE A 147 11.20 -0.53 -10.34
C ILE A 147 11.15 0.68 -9.40
N GLY A 148 11.57 1.84 -9.91
CA GLY A 148 11.50 3.11 -9.21
C GLY A 148 10.07 3.46 -8.80
N HIS A 149 9.09 3.38 -9.71
CA HIS A 149 7.68 3.62 -9.40
C HIS A 149 7.05 2.53 -8.52
N MET A 150 7.53 1.29 -8.61
CA MET A 150 7.10 0.20 -7.74
C MET A 150 7.60 0.41 -6.29
N LEU A 151 8.86 0.81 -6.13
CA LEU A 151 9.50 0.93 -4.82
C LEU A 151 9.30 2.30 -4.17
N PHE A 152 9.44 3.37 -4.95
CA PHE A 152 9.39 4.76 -4.54
C PHE A 152 8.17 5.43 -5.17
N PHE A 153 7.02 5.15 -4.56
CA PHE A 153 5.73 5.72 -4.96
C PHE A 153 5.74 7.26 -4.90
N GLY A 154 5.14 7.90 -5.91
CA GLY A 154 4.89 9.35 -5.94
C GLY A 154 6.15 10.22 -6.02
N HIS A 155 7.26 9.66 -6.49
CA HIS A 155 8.46 10.41 -6.87
C HIS A 155 8.67 10.27 -8.38
N GLU A 156 8.72 11.41 -9.07
CA GLU A 156 9.09 11.46 -10.48
C GLU A 156 10.60 11.30 -10.59
N ILE A 157 11.05 10.07 -10.86
CA ILE A 157 12.47 9.77 -11.12
C ILE A 157 12.83 10.17 -12.55
N PHE A 158 11.86 10.04 -13.45
CA PHE A 158 11.89 10.51 -14.84
C PHE A 158 10.64 11.33 -15.12
N VAL A 159 10.78 12.34 -15.98
CA VAL A 159 9.63 13.11 -16.48
C VAL A 159 8.95 12.27 -17.56
N ILE A 160 7.79 11.72 -17.22
CA ILE A 160 6.95 10.90 -18.08
C ILE A 160 5.84 11.81 -18.60
N HIS A 161 5.72 11.95 -19.91
CA HIS A 161 4.75 12.88 -20.51
C HIS A 161 3.48 12.18 -20.99
N HIS A 162 3.58 10.92 -21.40
CA HIS A 162 2.47 10.25 -22.05
C HIS A 162 1.49 9.65 -21.03
N SER A 163 0.19 9.93 -21.23
CA SER A 163 -0.86 9.50 -20.30
C SER A 163 -0.92 7.98 -20.13
N LEU A 164 -0.65 7.21 -21.18
CA LEU A 164 -0.65 5.75 -21.13
C LEU A 164 0.43 5.20 -20.19
N SER A 165 1.65 5.74 -20.28
CA SER A 165 2.77 5.39 -19.40
C SER A 165 2.45 5.72 -17.94
N ILE A 166 1.83 6.89 -17.69
CA ILE A 166 1.38 7.29 -16.35
C ILE A 166 0.38 6.30 -15.77
N TRP A 167 -0.60 5.85 -16.56
CA TRP A 167 -1.60 4.86 -16.10
C TRP A 167 -0.97 3.51 -15.75
N LEU A 168 -0.07 3.00 -16.60
CA LEU A 168 0.66 1.76 -16.35
C LEU A 168 1.52 1.86 -15.09
N LEU A 169 2.35 2.90 -15.00
CA LEU A 169 3.20 3.15 -13.83
C LEU A 169 2.39 3.34 -12.54
N THR A 170 1.19 3.93 -12.63
CA THR A 170 0.28 4.04 -11.48
C THR A 170 -0.21 2.67 -11.00
N ILE A 171 -0.59 1.78 -11.92
CA ILE A 171 -0.96 0.39 -11.59
C ILE A 171 0.22 -0.32 -10.93
N THR A 172 1.42 -0.18 -11.48
CA THR A 172 2.64 -0.76 -10.92
C THR A 172 2.98 -0.18 -9.54
N SER A 173 2.77 1.11 -9.30
CA SER A 173 2.90 1.71 -7.96
C SER A 173 1.91 1.11 -6.97
N VAL A 174 0.64 0.92 -7.35
CA VAL A 174 -0.37 0.28 -6.50
C VAL A 174 0.11 -1.12 -6.11
N LEU A 175 0.50 -1.94 -7.10
CA LEU A 175 1.02 -3.29 -6.89
C LEU A 175 2.26 -3.30 -5.97
N GLY A 176 3.19 -2.37 -6.19
CA GLY A 176 4.38 -2.20 -5.37
C GLY A 176 4.05 -1.97 -3.90
N ILE A 177 3.08 -1.12 -3.60
CA ILE A 177 2.70 -0.82 -2.21
C ILE A 177 2.03 -2.04 -1.55
N VAL A 178 1.25 -2.82 -2.30
CA VAL A 178 0.70 -4.09 -1.82
C VAL A 178 1.84 -5.03 -1.41
N ILE A 179 2.82 -5.23 -2.30
CA ILE A 179 3.98 -6.09 -2.06
C ILE A 179 4.78 -5.61 -0.83
N GLN A 180 5.05 -4.32 -0.73
CA GLN A 180 5.76 -3.73 0.41
C GLN A 180 4.99 -3.88 1.72
N GLY A 181 3.66 -3.71 1.69
CA GLY A 181 2.80 -3.91 2.86
C GLY A 181 2.87 -5.35 3.38
N VAL A 182 2.81 -6.33 2.48
CA VAL A 182 2.98 -7.75 2.79
C VAL A 182 4.38 -8.03 3.33
N ALA A 183 5.43 -7.52 2.67
CA ALA A 183 6.82 -7.72 3.06
C ALA A 183 7.12 -7.16 4.47
N LEU A 184 6.63 -5.94 4.77
CA LEU A 184 6.78 -5.34 6.10
C LEU A 184 6.06 -6.13 7.17
N GLN A 185 4.86 -6.62 6.88
CA GLN A 185 4.13 -7.44 7.83
C GLN A 185 4.85 -8.76 8.11
N TRP A 186 5.40 -9.40 7.09
CA TRP A 186 6.26 -10.57 7.27
C TRP A 186 7.50 -10.25 8.12
N GLY A 187 8.10 -9.07 7.92
CA GLY A 187 9.18 -8.56 8.76
C GLY A 187 8.76 -8.43 10.23
N PHE A 188 7.63 -7.79 10.50
CA PHE A 188 7.13 -7.62 11.87
C PHE A 188 6.76 -8.94 12.54
N SER A 189 6.15 -9.90 11.84
CA SER A 189 5.83 -11.20 12.42
C SER A 189 7.10 -11.98 12.80
N LYS A 190 8.17 -11.84 12.01
CA LYS A 190 9.47 -12.44 12.31
C LYS A 190 10.17 -11.77 13.49
N VAL A 191 10.07 -10.45 13.60
CA VAL A 191 10.54 -9.69 14.77
C VAL A 191 9.76 -10.08 16.04
N GLU A 192 8.44 -10.24 15.96
CA GLU A 192 7.63 -10.72 17.09
C GLU A 192 8.02 -12.14 17.51
N TRP A 193 8.30 -13.03 16.54
CA TRP A 193 8.81 -14.38 16.83
C TRP A 193 10.17 -14.33 17.52
N LEU A 194 11.10 -13.50 17.03
CA LEU A 194 12.41 -13.29 17.66
C LEU A 194 12.27 -12.73 19.08
N TYR A 195 11.41 -11.72 19.27
CA TYR A 195 11.15 -11.11 20.57
C TYR A 195 10.53 -12.09 21.57
N LYS A 196 9.58 -12.92 21.14
CA LYS A 196 9.01 -13.98 21.99
C LYS A 196 10.04 -15.05 22.33
N LYS A 197 10.91 -15.43 21.39
CA LYS A 197 11.98 -16.41 21.61
C LYS A 197 13.02 -15.89 22.61
N THR A 198 13.42 -14.63 22.53
CA THR A 198 14.35 -14.03 23.50
C THR A 198 13.70 -13.81 24.87
N LYS A 199 12.43 -13.37 24.92
CA LYS A 199 11.71 -13.24 26.20
C LYS A 199 11.55 -14.56 26.94
N HIS A 200 11.21 -15.64 26.23
CA HIS A 200 11.08 -16.98 26.81
C HIS A 200 12.42 -17.54 27.32
N SER A 201 13.56 -17.15 26.72
CA SER A 201 14.90 -17.49 27.20
C SER A 201 15.36 -16.68 28.42
N TRP A 202 14.76 -15.51 28.66
CA TRP A 202 15.05 -14.68 29.83
C TRP A 202 14.23 -15.12 31.05
N ASP A 203 12.96 -15.48 30.85
CA ASP A 203 12.09 -15.97 31.92
C ASP A 203 12.55 -17.36 32.42
N SER A 204 13.09 -18.22 31.55
CA SER A 204 13.65 -19.52 31.95
C SER A 204 14.96 -19.44 32.75
N LYS A 205 15.73 -18.35 32.61
CA LYS A 205 16.97 -18.10 33.36
C LYS A 205 16.74 -17.44 34.72
N ARG A 206 15.56 -16.88 34.98
CA ARG A 206 15.16 -16.33 36.29
C ARG A 206 14.44 -17.35 37.18
N ALA A 207 14.00 -18.47 36.61
CA ALA A 207 13.32 -19.55 37.32
C ALA A 207 14.26 -20.71 37.75
N SER A 208 15.57 -20.59 37.48
CA SER A 208 16.65 -21.49 37.90
C SER A 208 17.57 -20.77 38.86
#